data_AF-A0A368UJD4-F1
#
_entry.id   AF-A0A368UJD4-F1
#
_cell.length_a   1.000
_cell.length_b   1.000
_cell.length_c   1.000
_cell.angle_alpha   90.00
_cell.angle_beta   90.00
_cell.angle_gamma   90.00
#
_symmetry.space_group_name_H-M   'P 1'
#
loop_
_entity.id
_entity.type
_entity.pdbx_description
1 polymer ?
#
loop_
_entity_poly.entity_id
_entity_poly.type
_entity_poly.pdbx_seq_one_letter_code
_entity_poly.pdbx_strand_id
1 'polypeptide(L)'
;MAKYITLNINLEDAPYQVSRQLLVPAKIDLYRLHYYIQLAMGWTNSHLHMFKTAAGFFSNNDDPFDDPVDDEQPEIGAKLVAQLPRKGDSLLYVYDFGDDWCHTVTHGGSSIQPRHSSVKIIAAVGACPAEDSGGVAHMPERSSNKPNLAQIQQRLDQFIELTEQQAHDHDRAFAFVMGDQDALDETDGEDFFDEEALAAFIAADEAEEFNEDELTPEQQQAFAELKLDMQKQTAQILLQQIIANMDAQQRYQHVNEFINKPFTHPPLRHPSLPSHSHRSWPQPAGAMM
;
A
#
# COMPACT_ATOMS: atom_id res chain seq x y z
N MET A 1 20.46 -12.32 5.13
CA MET A 1 21.21 -11.33 4.34
C MET A 1 20.34 -10.80 3.22
N ALA A 2 20.43 -9.52 2.90
CA ALA A 2 19.71 -8.86 1.81
C ALA A 2 20.63 -7.84 1.12
N LYS A 3 20.39 -7.58 -0.18
CA LYS A 3 21.15 -6.59 -0.96
C LYS A 3 20.63 -5.19 -0.65
N TYR A 4 21.53 -4.27 -0.36
CA TYR A 4 21.27 -2.86 -0.16
C TYR A 4 22.02 -2.03 -1.19
N ILE A 5 21.48 -0.87 -1.51
CA ILE A 5 22.07 0.13 -2.39
C ILE A 5 22.35 1.38 -1.57
N THR A 6 23.57 1.90 -1.67
CA THR A 6 23.87 3.26 -1.24
C THR A 6 23.40 4.21 -2.34
N LEU A 7 22.48 5.10 -2.03
CA LEU A 7 22.00 6.17 -2.90
C LEU A 7 22.68 7.48 -2.53
N ASN A 8 23.21 8.19 -3.53
CA ASN A 8 23.65 9.57 -3.39
C ASN A 8 22.57 10.45 -4.05
N ILE A 9 21.91 11.28 -3.25
CA ILE A 9 20.83 12.17 -3.68
C ILE A 9 21.38 13.58 -3.62
N ASN A 10 21.38 14.29 -4.75
CA ASN A 10 21.91 15.64 -4.85
C ASN A 10 20.86 16.57 -5.46
N LEU A 11 20.60 17.70 -4.81
CA LEU A 11 19.76 18.75 -5.36
C LEU A 11 20.50 19.45 -6.51
N GLU A 12 19.86 19.53 -7.67
CA GLU A 12 20.41 20.15 -8.87
C GLU A 12 20.32 21.68 -8.81
N ASP A 13 21.23 22.35 -9.52
CA ASP A 13 21.33 23.81 -9.68
C ASP A 13 21.45 24.67 -8.42
N ALA A 14 21.43 24.06 -7.23
CA ALA A 14 21.55 24.74 -5.97
C ALA A 14 22.86 25.56 -5.90
N PRO A 15 22.82 26.81 -5.39
CA PRO A 15 24.01 27.67 -5.30
C PRO A 15 25.09 27.13 -4.34
N TYR A 16 24.74 26.13 -3.54
CA TYR A 16 25.64 25.36 -2.70
C TYR A 16 25.13 23.91 -2.58
N GLN A 17 26.04 22.99 -2.25
CA GLN A 17 25.71 21.58 -2.16
C GLN A 17 24.64 21.29 -1.09
N VAL A 18 23.54 20.68 -1.52
CA VAL A 18 22.52 20.04 -0.68
C VAL A 18 22.42 18.58 -1.12
N SER A 19 22.77 17.65 -0.24
CA SER A 19 22.79 16.23 -0.59
C SER A 19 22.50 15.31 0.59
N ARG A 20 22.00 14.10 0.30
CA ARG A 20 21.77 13.01 1.24
C ARG A 20 22.41 11.73 0.71
N GLN A 21 22.97 10.92 1.60
CA GLN A 21 23.45 9.58 1.27
C GLN A 21 22.67 8.56 2.10
N LEU A 22 21.81 7.78 1.43
CA LEU A 22 20.98 6.77 2.07
C LEU A 22 21.50 5.37 1.78
N LEU A 23 21.32 4.43 2.71
CA LEU A 23 21.48 3.00 2.49
C LEU A 23 20.09 2.37 2.54
N VAL A 24 19.60 1.85 1.41
CA VAL A 24 18.24 1.34 1.28
C VAL A 24 18.22 -0.11 0.78
N PRO A 25 17.18 -0.92 1.08
CA PRO A 25 17.04 -2.24 0.50
C PRO A 25 16.91 -2.14 -1.03
N ALA A 26 17.62 -2.98 -1.78
CA ALA A 26 17.62 -2.91 -3.25
C ALA A 26 16.25 -3.22 -3.89
N LYS A 27 15.36 -3.88 -3.14
CA LYS A 27 14.05 -4.34 -3.62
C LYS A 27 12.88 -3.43 -3.25
N ILE A 28 13.15 -2.25 -2.67
CA ILE A 28 12.09 -1.24 -2.54
C ILE A 28 11.63 -0.81 -3.93
N ASP A 29 10.41 -0.30 -4.01
CA ASP A 29 9.89 0.40 -5.18
C ASP A 29 10.17 1.90 -5.09
N LEU A 30 9.90 2.60 -6.20
CA LEU A 30 10.02 4.05 -6.31
C LEU A 30 9.06 4.79 -5.37
N TYR A 31 7.85 4.25 -5.15
CA TYR A 31 6.90 4.74 -4.14
C TYR A 31 7.53 4.89 -2.75
N ARG A 32 8.16 3.82 -2.22
CA ARG A 32 8.86 3.90 -0.93
C ARG A 32 10.08 4.82 -0.96
N LEU A 33 10.78 4.87 -2.10
CA LEU A 33 11.93 5.74 -2.26
C LEU A 33 11.52 7.22 -2.12
N HIS A 34 10.37 7.60 -2.67
CA HIS A 34 9.81 8.95 -2.53
C HIS A 34 9.73 9.38 -1.06
N TYR A 35 9.04 8.60 -0.21
CA TYR A 35 8.95 8.91 1.24
C TYR A 35 10.33 8.98 1.91
N TYR A 36 11.27 8.10 1.56
CA TYR A 36 12.61 8.15 2.14
C TYR A 36 13.38 9.42 1.74
N ILE A 37 13.19 9.92 0.52
CA ILE A 37 13.76 11.21 0.08
C ILE A 37 13.10 12.34 0.87
N GLN A 38 11.77 12.37 0.93
CA GLN A 38 10.99 13.38 1.66
C GLN A 38 11.41 13.48 3.13
N LEU A 39 11.48 12.35 3.85
CA LEU A 39 11.92 12.31 5.25
C LEU A 39 13.37 12.77 5.43
N ALA A 40 14.25 12.42 4.49
CA ALA A 40 15.67 12.79 4.54
C ALA A 40 15.91 14.28 4.23
N MET A 41 15.07 14.86 3.37
CA MET A 41 15.07 16.29 3.07
C MET A 41 14.38 17.10 4.17
N GLY A 42 13.38 16.51 4.82
CA GLY A 42 12.53 17.16 5.82
C GLY A 42 11.39 17.98 5.21
N TRP A 43 10.91 17.58 4.04
CA TRP A 43 9.72 18.12 3.38
C TRP A 43 8.46 17.41 3.84
N THR A 44 7.28 17.96 3.50
CA THR A 44 6.00 17.47 4.02
C THR A 44 5.18 16.66 3.04
N ASN A 45 5.72 16.31 1.86
CA ASN A 45 4.98 15.54 0.86
C ASN A 45 3.67 16.26 0.40
N SER A 46 3.68 17.59 0.33
CA SER A 46 2.52 18.42 -0.04
C SER A 46 2.28 18.55 -1.55
N HIS A 47 3.23 18.12 -2.39
CA HIS A 47 3.16 18.34 -3.84
C HIS A 47 3.39 17.06 -4.65
N LEU A 48 2.98 17.11 -5.92
CA LEU A 48 3.22 16.04 -6.87
C LEU A 48 4.72 15.81 -7.10
N HIS A 49 5.06 14.57 -7.46
CA HIS A 49 6.42 14.15 -7.77
C HIS A 49 6.46 13.18 -8.94
N MET A 50 7.65 13.02 -9.51
CA MET A 50 7.92 12.05 -10.57
C MET A 50 9.38 11.62 -10.58
N PHE A 51 9.62 10.37 -10.94
CA PHE A 51 10.92 9.83 -11.28
C PHE A 51 11.11 9.75 -12.79
N LYS A 52 12.20 10.33 -13.31
CA LYS A 52 12.64 10.14 -14.70
C LYS A 52 13.79 9.15 -14.72
N THR A 53 13.59 8.01 -15.35
CA THR A 53 14.58 6.92 -15.44
C THR A 53 14.94 6.63 -16.90
N ALA A 54 15.93 5.77 -17.13
CA ALA A 54 16.19 5.25 -18.48
C ALA A 54 15.04 4.41 -19.06
N ALA A 55 14.13 3.91 -18.21
CA ALA A 55 12.99 3.08 -18.60
C ALA A 55 11.70 3.88 -18.85
N GLY A 56 11.70 5.19 -18.56
CA GLY A 56 10.52 6.05 -18.68
C GLY A 56 10.26 6.88 -17.43
N PHE A 57 9.05 7.43 -17.38
CA PHE A 57 8.53 8.27 -16.31
C PHE A 57 7.71 7.43 -15.33
N PHE A 58 7.89 7.68 -14.04
CA PHE A 58 7.16 7.00 -12.98
C PHE A 58 6.65 7.99 -11.95
N SER A 59 5.40 7.89 -11.56
CA SER A 59 4.78 8.74 -10.56
C SER A 59 3.67 7.99 -9.81
N ASN A 60 3.07 8.68 -8.84
CA ASN A 60 1.91 8.17 -8.14
C ASN A 60 0.65 8.41 -8.99
N ASN A 61 0.27 7.40 -9.79
CA ASN A 61 -0.92 7.41 -10.65
C ASN A 61 -2.18 6.85 -9.96
N ASP A 62 -2.25 6.92 -8.62
CA ASP A 62 -3.42 6.43 -7.88
C ASP A 62 -4.62 7.41 -7.92
N ASP A 63 -4.51 8.55 -8.60
CA ASP A 63 -5.65 9.46 -8.83
C ASP A 63 -6.52 8.94 -10.00
N PRO A 64 -7.76 8.47 -9.74
CA PRO A 64 -8.65 7.98 -10.79
C PRO A 64 -9.18 9.09 -11.72
N PHE A 65 -8.89 10.36 -11.42
CA PHE A 65 -9.31 11.52 -12.21
C PHE A 65 -8.19 12.12 -13.07
N ASP A 66 -6.96 11.63 -12.96
CA ASP A 66 -5.86 12.09 -13.81
C ASP A 66 -5.80 11.25 -15.08
N ASP A 67 -5.87 11.90 -16.24
CA ASP A 67 -5.65 11.22 -17.52
C ASP A 67 -4.16 10.87 -17.59
N PRO A 68 -3.77 9.59 -17.57
CA PRO A 68 -2.35 9.23 -17.59
C PRO A 68 -1.72 9.85 -18.82
N VAL A 69 -0.66 10.64 -18.61
CA VAL A 69 0.14 11.16 -19.70
C VAL A 69 0.72 9.96 -20.46
N ASP A 70 0.65 9.99 -21.80
CA ASP A 70 1.22 8.92 -22.64
C ASP A 70 2.66 8.60 -22.18
N ASP A 71 2.91 7.32 -21.87
CA ASP A 71 4.18 6.74 -21.37
C ASP A 71 4.50 6.87 -19.85
N GLU A 72 3.58 7.38 -19.02
CA GLU A 72 3.76 7.39 -17.55
C GLU A 72 3.38 6.05 -16.91
N GLN A 73 4.23 5.57 -16.00
CA GLN A 73 4.08 4.26 -15.35
C GLN A 73 3.89 4.39 -13.84
N PRO A 74 3.14 3.46 -13.19
CA PRO A 74 2.99 3.49 -11.75
C PRO A 74 4.32 3.26 -11.03
N GLU A 75 4.62 4.08 -10.03
CA GLU A 75 5.83 3.92 -9.22
C GLU A 75 5.73 2.76 -8.21
N ILE A 76 4.51 2.38 -7.83
CA ILE A 76 4.24 1.20 -7.01
C ILE A 76 4.65 -0.05 -7.78
N GLY A 77 5.47 -0.91 -7.16
CA GLY A 77 5.99 -2.11 -7.81
C GLY A 77 7.22 -1.88 -8.71
N ALA A 78 7.48 -0.65 -9.17
CA ALA A 78 8.67 -0.31 -9.95
C ALA A 78 9.94 -0.40 -9.09
N LYS A 79 10.65 -1.54 -9.15
CA LYS A 79 11.75 -1.84 -8.21
C LYS A 79 13.00 -1.00 -8.46
N LEU A 80 13.56 -0.43 -7.40
CA LEU A 80 14.77 0.39 -7.42
C LEU A 80 15.94 -0.29 -8.12
N VAL A 81 16.17 -1.59 -7.86
CA VAL A 81 17.25 -2.35 -8.51
C VAL A 81 17.07 -2.50 -10.03
N ALA A 82 15.86 -2.36 -10.56
CA ALA A 82 15.62 -2.35 -12.00
C ALA A 82 15.96 -0.98 -12.60
N GLN A 83 15.70 0.10 -11.87
CA GLN A 83 15.96 1.48 -12.31
C GLN A 83 17.41 1.91 -12.13
N LEU A 84 18.10 1.36 -11.13
CA LEU A 84 19.50 1.62 -10.80
C LEU A 84 20.27 0.30 -10.65
N PRO A 85 20.48 -0.47 -11.73
CA PRO A 85 21.06 -1.81 -11.63
C PRO A 85 22.54 -1.82 -11.28
N ARG A 86 23.30 -0.78 -11.64
CA ARG A 86 24.77 -0.72 -11.51
C ARG A 86 25.24 0.54 -10.80
N LYS A 87 26.42 0.45 -10.21
CA LYS A 87 27.11 1.61 -9.64
C LYS A 87 27.38 2.65 -10.72
N GLY A 88 27.01 3.89 -10.42
CA GLY A 88 27.12 5.02 -11.34
C GLY A 88 25.86 5.29 -12.14
N ASP A 89 24.90 4.35 -12.21
CA ASP A 89 23.60 4.62 -12.82
C ASP A 89 22.88 5.71 -12.00
N SER A 90 22.08 6.52 -12.70
CA SER A 90 21.34 7.63 -12.10
C SER A 90 19.93 7.71 -12.66
N LEU A 91 19.04 8.28 -11.85
CA LEU A 91 17.71 8.73 -12.23
C LEU A 91 17.48 10.14 -11.70
N LEU A 92 16.48 10.85 -12.24
CA LEU A 92 16.04 12.14 -11.72
C LEU A 92 14.79 11.94 -10.86
N TYR A 93 14.73 12.58 -9.71
CA TYR A 93 13.54 12.72 -8.90
C TYR A 93 13.14 14.20 -8.88
N VAL A 94 11.96 14.51 -9.41
CA VAL A 94 11.39 15.86 -9.45
C VAL A 94 10.28 15.92 -8.42
N TYR A 95 10.34 16.90 -7.54
CA TYR A 95 9.32 17.18 -6.52
C TYR A 95 8.83 18.61 -6.67
N ASP A 96 7.52 18.81 -6.50
CA ASP A 96 6.84 20.08 -6.68
C ASP A 96 7.04 20.65 -8.09
N PHE A 97 6.05 20.43 -8.97
CA PHE A 97 6.12 20.92 -10.36
C PHE A 97 5.99 22.44 -10.48
N GLY A 98 5.64 23.15 -9.40
CA GLY A 98 5.69 24.60 -9.33
C GLY A 98 7.11 25.11 -9.10
N ASP A 99 7.77 24.60 -8.06
CA ASP A 99 9.14 25.02 -7.67
C ASP A 99 10.27 24.27 -8.42
N ASP A 100 9.95 23.14 -9.05
CA ASP A 100 10.83 22.28 -9.86
C ASP A 100 12.06 21.77 -9.10
N TRP A 101 11.87 21.19 -7.90
CA TRP A 101 12.96 20.65 -7.11
C TRP A 101 13.51 19.35 -7.72
N CYS A 102 14.51 19.49 -8.58
CA CYS A 102 15.19 18.41 -9.28
C CYS A 102 16.32 17.79 -8.45
N HIS A 103 16.30 16.46 -8.27
CA HIS A 103 17.35 15.71 -7.60
C HIS A 103 17.93 14.61 -8.48
N THR A 104 19.25 14.64 -8.68
CA THR A 104 19.94 13.47 -9.21
C THR A 104 20.06 12.41 -8.11
N VAL A 105 19.51 11.21 -8.34
CA VAL A 105 19.67 10.05 -7.46
C VAL A 105 20.60 9.05 -8.14
N THR A 106 21.77 8.82 -7.56
CA THR A 106 22.83 7.97 -8.13
C THR A 106 23.09 6.73 -7.28
N HIS A 107 23.26 5.57 -7.92
CA HIS A 107 23.70 4.35 -7.26
C HIS A 107 25.19 4.43 -6.87
N GLY A 108 25.47 4.70 -5.60
CA GLY A 108 26.82 4.80 -5.02
C GLY A 108 27.54 3.45 -4.84
N GLY A 109 26.80 2.34 -4.80
CA GLY A 109 27.36 0.99 -4.63
C GLY A 109 26.37 0.06 -3.94
N SER A 110 26.59 -1.26 -4.06
CA SER A 110 25.77 -2.25 -3.35
C SER A 110 26.55 -2.88 -2.19
N SER A 111 25.84 -3.26 -1.14
CA SER A 111 26.39 -4.04 -0.03
C SER A 111 25.40 -5.13 0.40
N ILE A 112 25.90 -6.13 1.15
CA ILE A 112 25.07 -7.16 1.75
C ILE A 112 24.90 -6.84 3.23
N GLN A 113 23.65 -6.72 3.68
CA GLN A 113 23.30 -6.41 5.07
C GLN A 113 22.51 -7.58 5.69
N PRO A 114 22.42 -7.66 7.02
CA PRO A 114 21.44 -8.51 7.70
C PRO A 114 20.02 -8.33 7.14
N ARG A 115 19.20 -9.38 7.17
CA ARG A 115 17.88 -9.40 6.50
C ARG A 115 16.95 -8.28 6.99
N HIS A 116 17.06 -7.90 8.27
CA HIS A 116 16.23 -6.91 8.95
C HIS A 116 16.99 -5.60 9.23
N SER A 117 17.91 -5.21 8.35
CA SER A 117 18.53 -3.89 8.49
C SER A 117 17.52 -2.81 8.14
N SER A 118 17.45 -1.73 8.91
CA SER A 118 16.65 -0.55 8.54
C SER A 118 17.33 0.25 7.43
N VAL A 119 16.59 1.15 6.80
CA VAL A 119 17.14 2.23 5.97
C VAL A 119 18.04 3.12 6.83
N LYS A 120 19.15 3.60 6.28
CA LYS A 120 20.08 4.46 7.04
C LYS A 120 20.45 5.73 6.32
N ILE A 121 20.48 6.85 7.03
CA ILE A 121 21.20 8.05 6.59
C ILE A 121 22.69 7.90 6.94
N ILE A 122 23.54 7.87 5.92
CA ILE A 122 25.00 7.73 6.08
C ILE A 122 25.65 9.11 6.19
N ALA A 123 25.21 10.06 5.35
CA ALA A 123 25.76 11.40 5.28
C ALA A 123 24.71 12.40 4.81
N ALA A 124 24.84 13.65 5.27
CA ALA A 124 24.00 14.75 4.82
C ALA A 124 24.84 16.04 4.76
N VAL A 125 24.65 16.82 3.70
CA VAL A 125 25.34 18.10 3.47
C VAL A 125 24.30 19.14 3.09
N GLY A 126 24.42 20.35 3.65
CA GLY A 126 23.53 21.47 3.35
C GLY A 126 22.13 21.31 3.98
N ALA A 127 21.62 22.40 4.54
CA ALA A 127 20.21 22.47 4.89
C ALA A 127 19.37 22.33 3.62
N CYS A 128 18.28 21.55 3.69
CA CYS A 128 17.34 21.49 2.58
C CYS A 128 16.61 22.83 2.45
N PRO A 129 16.24 23.28 1.24
CA PRO A 129 15.28 24.37 1.07
C PRO A 129 13.99 24.06 1.84
N ALA A 130 13.33 25.12 2.32
CA ALA A 130 11.98 24.97 2.83
C ALA A 130 11.02 24.68 1.66
N GLU A 131 9.91 24.04 1.98
CA GLU A 131 8.78 23.90 1.06
C GLU A 131 8.22 25.27 0.67
N ASP A 132 7.62 25.37 -0.52
CA ASP A 132 7.07 26.61 -1.09
C ASP A 132 8.05 27.80 -1.08
N SER A 133 9.35 27.54 -1.19
CA SER A 133 10.36 28.61 -1.13
C SER A 133 10.64 29.26 -2.50
N GLY A 134 9.98 28.81 -3.57
CA GLY A 134 10.08 29.38 -4.91
C GLY A 134 11.16 28.73 -5.78
N GLY A 135 11.55 27.50 -5.48
CA GLY A 135 12.58 26.79 -6.22
C GLY A 135 14.01 27.29 -5.99
N VAL A 136 14.94 26.71 -6.73
CA VAL A 136 16.39 26.91 -6.55
C VAL A 136 16.82 28.38 -6.64
N ALA A 137 16.16 29.17 -7.50
CA ALA A 137 16.47 30.59 -7.72
C ALA A 137 16.23 31.46 -6.48
N HIS A 138 15.37 31.01 -5.57
CA HIS A 138 14.98 31.74 -4.36
C HIS A 138 15.61 31.15 -3.09
N MET A 139 16.53 30.20 -3.23
CA MET A 139 17.23 29.64 -2.08
C MET A 139 17.96 30.72 -1.27
N PRO A 140 17.86 30.68 0.07
CA PRO A 140 18.54 31.63 0.94
C PRO A 140 20.06 31.43 0.90
N GLU A 141 20.80 32.31 1.58
CA GLU A 141 22.22 32.07 1.81
C GLU A 141 22.47 30.75 2.56
N ARG A 142 23.64 30.15 2.32
CA ARG A 142 24.01 28.86 2.91
C ARG A 142 23.95 28.92 4.43
N SER A 143 23.02 28.16 5.01
CA SER A 143 22.94 27.99 6.46
C SER A 143 24.22 27.37 7.04
N SER A 144 24.66 27.90 8.19
CA SER A 144 25.72 27.29 8.99
C SER A 144 25.25 26.04 9.74
N ASN A 145 23.93 25.85 9.86
CA ASN A 145 23.36 24.70 10.55
C ASN A 145 23.56 23.44 9.70
N LYS A 146 24.19 22.42 10.31
CA LYS A 146 24.39 21.13 9.65
C LYS A 146 23.12 20.28 9.82
N PRO A 147 22.76 19.46 8.82
CA PRO A 147 21.69 18.49 8.97
C PRO A 147 21.93 17.58 10.19
N ASN A 148 20.88 17.34 10.97
CA ASN A 148 20.94 16.46 12.12
C ASN A 148 20.69 15.01 11.68
N LEU A 149 21.76 14.23 11.50
CA LEU A 149 21.65 12.84 11.05
C LEU A 149 20.84 11.97 12.02
N ALA A 150 20.92 12.22 13.33
CA ALA A 150 20.17 11.44 14.31
C ALA A 150 18.66 11.69 14.19
N GLN A 151 18.26 12.94 13.98
CA GLN A 151 16.85 13.30 13.75
C GLN A 151 16.33 12.73 12.42
N ILE A 152 17.12 12.81 11.35
CA ILE A 152 16.76 12.21 10.06
C ILE A 152 16.62 10.69 10.20
N GLN A 153 17.57 10.03 10.88
CA GLN A 153 17.49 8.60 11.13
C GLN A 153 16.25 8.23 11.94
N GLN A 154 15.93 9.00 12.98
CA GLN A 154 14.74 8.79 13.81
C GLN A 154 13.45 8.84 12.98
N ARG A 155 13.32 9.82 12.07
CA ARG A 155 12.16 9.91 11.17
C ARG A 155 12.04 8.66 10.28
N LEU A 156 13.15 8.23 9.68
CA LEU A 156 13.18 7.03 8.84
C LEU A 156 12.78 5.77 9.63
N ASP A 157 13.32 5.59 10.83
CA ASP A 157 13.04 4.42 11.66
C ASP A 157 11.56 4.41 12.13
N GLN A 158 11.01 5.55 12.54
CA GLN A 158 9.60 5.67 12.92
C GLN A 158 8.67 5.38 11.75
N PHE A 159 8.97 5.92 10.56
CA PHE A 159 8.17 5.67 9.36
C PHE A 159 8.15 4.18 8.99
N ILE A 160 9.30 3.52 9.05
CA ILE A 160 9.40 2.07 8.78
C ILE A 160 8.65 1.27 9.84
N GLU A 161 8.73 1.65 11.11
CA GLU A 161 7.97 0.99 12.18
C GLU A 161 6.46 1.10 11.94
N LEU A 162 5.96 2.28 11.59
CA LEU A 162 4.53 2.51 11.34
C LEU A 162 4.02 1.74 10.12
N THR A 163 4.77 1.76 9.02
CA THR A 163 4.37 1.11 7.77
C THR A 163 4.55 -0.41 7.78
N GLU A 164 5.59 -0.93 8.45
CA GLU A 164 5.88 -2.37 8.45
C GLU A 164 5.30 -3.12 9.67
N GLN A 165 5.14 -2.46 10.82
CA GLN A 165 4.73 -3.13 12.06
C GLN A 165 3.34 -2.71 12.54
N GLN A 166 2.95 -1.46 12.30
CA GLN A 166 1.65 -0.93 12.71
C GLN A 166 0.64 -0.86 11.55
N ALA A 167 1.07 -1.27 10.35
CA ALA A 167 0.24 -1.34 9.14
C ALA A 167 -0.48 -0.04 8.77
N HIS A 168 0.09 1.11 9.12
CA HIS A 168 -0.36 2.39 8.58
C HIS A 168 -0.11 2.40 7.06
N ASP A 169 -1.00 3.02 6.30
CA ASP A 169 -0.66 3.47 4.96
C ASP A 169 0.49 4.49 5.01
N HIS A 170 1.14 4.73 3.87
CA HIS A 170 2.37 5.53 3.87
C HIS A 170 2.08 7.01 4.14
N ASP A 171 0.93 7.53 3.72
CA ASP A 171 0.58 8.93 3.95
C ASP A 171 0.28 9.19 5.43
N ARG A 172 -0.55 8.35 6.07
CA ARG A 172 -0.82 8.43 7.51
C ARG A 172 0.43 8.23 8.35
N ALA A 173 1.29 7.28 7.98
CA ALA A 173 2.58 7.09 8.66
C ALA A 173 3.48 8.32 8.52
N PHE A 174 3.52 8.92 7.33
CA PHE A 174 4.33 10.10 7.06
C PHE A 174 3.84 11.32 7.84
N ALA A 175 2.53 11.61 7.79
CA ALA A 175 1.90 12.69 8.55
C ALA A 175 2.20 12.58 10.05
N PHE A 176 2.09 11.36 10.61
CA PHE A 176 2.44 11.10 12.00
C PHE A 176 3.91 11.42 12.31
N VAL A 177 4.85 10.98 11.46
CA VAL A 177 6.29 11.23 11.67
C VAL A 177 6.65 12.70 11.55
N MET A 178 5.97 13.43 10.67
CA MET A 178 6.19 14.86 10.46
C MET A 178 5.46 15.72 11.49
N GLY A 179 4.52 15.13 12.25
CA GLY A 179 3.73 15.82 13.28
C GLY A 179 2.63 16.69 12.68
N ASP A 180 2.12 16.31 11.51
CA ASP A 180 1.02 16.99 10.83
C ASP A 180 -0.32 16.49 11.37
N GLN A 181 -0.84 17.21 12.36
CA GLN A 181 -2.09 16.85 13.02
C GLN A 181 -3.30 17.07 12.11
N ASP A 182 -3.25 18.09 11.24
CA ASP A 182 -4.35 18.45 10.36
C ASP A 182 -4.57 17.34 9.30
N ALA A 183 -3.48 16.83 8.72
CA ALA A 183 -3.54 15.69 7.79
C ALA A 183 -4.07 14.40 8.47
N LEU A 184 -3.74 14.16 9.74
CA LEU A 184 -4.26 13.00 10.47
C LEU A 184 -5.77 13.12 10.72
N ASP A 185 -6.24 14.31 11.10
CA ASP A 185 -7.66 14.58 11.36
C ASP A 185 -8.50 14.52 10.07
N GLU A 186 -7.93 14.83 8.90
CA GLU A 186 -8.57 14.66 7.58
C GLU A 186 -8.71 13.17 7.19
N THR A 187 -7.71 12.34 7.52
CA THR A 187 -7.78 10.88 7.27
C THR A 187 -8.74 10.14 8.22
N ASP A 188 -9.09 10.73 9.36
CA ASP A 188 -10.10 10.22 10.28
C ASP A 188 -11.54 10.57 9.79
N GLY A 189 -11.66 11.34 8.70
CA GLY A 189 -12.91 11.82 8.13
C GLY A 189 -13.71 10.80 7.32
N GLU A 190 -13.06 9.77 6.76
CA GLU A 190 -13.75 8.61 6.19
C GLU A 190 -12.92 7.34 6.39
N ASP A 191 -13.31 6.55 7.39
CA ASP A 191 -13.12 5.09 7.39
C ASP A 191 -13.78 4.52 6.13
N PHE A 192 -13.11 4.65 4.98
CA PHE A 192 -13.54 4.11 3.68
C PHE A 192 -13.25 2.60 3.57
N PHE A 193 -13.40 1.89 4.69
CA PHE A 193 -13.67 0.47 4.72
C PHE A 193 -14.83 0.22 5.67
N ASP A 194 -15.94 0.89 5.40
CA ASP A 194 -17.23 0.40 5.86
C ASP A 194 -17.42 -0.98 5.20
N GLU A 195 -17.14 -2.05 5.96
CA GLU A 195 -17.32 -3.44 5.54
C GLU A 195 -18.72 -3.64 4.95
N GLU A 196 -19.69 -2.85 5.42
CA GLU A 196 -21.07 -2.83 4.95
C GLU A 196 -21.22 -2.10 3.60
N ALA A 197 -20.44 -1.05 3.33
CA ALA A 197 -20.41 -0.35 2.03
C ALA A 197 -19.62 -1.12 0.97
N LEU A 198 -18.51 -1.78 1.32
CA LEU A 198 -17.80 -2.69 0.42
C LEU A 198 -18.63 -3.94 0.15
N ALA A 199 -19.30 -4.50 1.17
CA ALA A 199 -20.28 -5.57 0.98
C ALA A 199 -21.48 -5.09 0.15
N ALA A 200 -21.94 -3.85 0.31
CA ALA A 200 -23.01 -3.27 -0.51
C ALA A 200 -22.56 -3.00 -1.95
N PHE A 201 -21.30 -2.61 -2.18
CA PHE A 201 -20.73 -2.44 -3.52
C PHE A 201 -20.56 -3.79 -4.22
N ILE A 202 -20.02 -4.80 -3.52
CA ILE A 202 -19.94 -6.18 -4.03
C ILE A 202 -21.35 -6.76 -4.27
N ALA A 203 -22.31 -6.48 -3.39
CA ALA A 203 -23.71 -6.90 -3.55
C ALA A 203 -24.46 -6.10 -4.63
N ALA A 204 -24.07 -4.85 -4.90
CA ALA A 204 -24.66 -4.02 -5.95
C ALA A 204 -24.10 -4.36 -7.34
N ASP A 205 -22.83 -4.76 -7.43
CA ASP A 205 -22.22 -5.32 -8.64
C ASP A 205 -22.78 -6.73 -8.95
N GLU A 206 -23.20 -7.49 -7.93
CA GLU A 206 -24.01 -8.72 -8.10
C GLU A 206 -25.50 -8.45 -8.44
N ALA A 207 -25.97 -7.20 -8.43
CA ALA A 207 -27.38 -6.85 -8.62
C ALA A 207 -27.77 -6.33 -10.00
N GLU A 208 -26.83 -6.15 -10.94
CA GLU A 208 -27.18 -5.96 -12.36
C GLU A 208 -27.46 -7.32 -13.04
N GLU A 209 -28.67 -7.83 -12.75
CA GLU A 209 -29.49 -8.83 -13.48
C GLU A 209 -28.75 -9.86 -14.36
N PHE A 210 -28.02 -10.79 -13.75
CA PHE A 210 -27.82 -12.11 -14.34
C PHE A 210 -28.74 -13.12 -13.69
N ASN A 211 -29.84 -13.48 -14.37
CA ASN A 211 -30.84 -14.40 -13.83
C ASN A 211 -30.32 -15.85 -13.96
N GLU A 212 -29.70 -16.37 -12.89
CA GLU A 212 -29.10 -17.72 -12.83
C GLU A 212 -30.09 -18.84 -13.20
N ASP A 213 -31.40 -18.59 -13.08
CA ASP A 213 -32.48 -19.51 -13.44
C ASP A 213 -32.65 -19.71 -14.97
N GLU A 214 -32.05 -18.86 -15.81
CA GLU A 214 -32.08 -19.00 -17.28
C GLU A 214 -30.92 -19.84 -17.84
N LEU A 215 -29.95 -20.21 -17.01
CA LEU A 215 -28.80 -21.02 -17.39
C LEU A 215 -29.17 -22.51 -17.54
N THR A 216 -28.55 -23.20 -18.48
CA THR A 216 -28.66 -24.66 -18.50
C THR A 216 -27.99 -25.27 -17.25
N PRO A 217 -28.35 -26.49 -16.82
CA PRO A 217 -27.73 -27.12 -15.64
C PRO A 217 -26.20 -27.19 -15.72
N GLU A 218 -25.65 -27.34 -16.93
CA GLU A 218 -24.21 -27.37 -17.19
C GLU A 218 -23.56 -26.00 -17.00
N GLN A 219 -24.25 -24.92 -17.37
CA GLN A 219 -23.79 -23.56 -17.17
C GLN A 219 -23.94 -23.09 -15.72
N GLN A 220 -25.00 -23.53 -15.02
CA GLN A 220 -25.15 -23.29 -13.58
C GLN A 220 -24.01 -23.94 -12.79
N GLN A 221 -23.62 -25.16 -13.16
CA GLN A 221 -22.49 -25.83 -12.54
C GLN A 221 -21.17 -25.10 -12.83
N ALA A 222 -20.93 -24.69 -14.08
CA ALA A 222 -19.72 -23.94 -14.44
C ALA A 222 -19.64 -22.56 -13.74
N PHE A 223 -20.78 -21.89 -13.60
CA PHE A 223 -20.86 -20.61 -12.89
C PHE A 223 -20.63 -20.77 -11.39
N ALA A 224 -21.19 -21.83 -10.77
CA ALA A 224 -20.93 -22.16 -9.36
C ALA A 224 -19.45 -22.52 -9.12
N GLU A 225 -18.81 -23.23 -10.06
CA GLU A 225 -17.38 -23.53 -10.01
C GLU A 225 -16.53 -22.26 -10.15
N LEU A 226 -16.89 -21.34 -11.05
CA LEU A 226 -16.23 -20.05 -11.23
C LEU A 226 -16.36 -19.16 -9.98
N LYS A 227 -17.56 -19.08 -9.39
CA LYS A 227 -17.83 -18.31 -8.16
C LYS A 227 -17.01 -18.86 -6.99
N LEU A 228 -16.92 -20.18 -6.89
CA LEU A 228 -16.09 -20.85 -5.89
C LEU A 228 -14.59 -20.62 -6.13
N ASP A 229 -14.15 -20.56 -7.38
CA ASP A 229 -12.74 -20.31 -7.72
C ASP A 229 -12.34 -18.86 -7.43
N MET A 230 -13.20 -17.90 -7.78
CA MET A 230 -13.02 -16.49 -7.40
C MET A 230 -12.98 -16.32 -5.88
N GLN A 231 -13.90 -16.94 -5.14
CA GLN A 231 -13.90 -16.90 -3.67
C GLN A 231 -12.61 -17.50 -3.08
N LYS A 232 -12.12 -18.61 -3.65
CA LYS A 232 -10.83 -19.21 -3.25
C LYS A 232 -9.66 -18.28 -3.55
N GLN A 233 -9.65 -17.64 -4.71
CA GLN A 233 -8.59 -16.73 -5.13
C GLN A 233 -8.56 -15.46 -4.26
N THR A 234 -9.73 -14.88 -3.97
CA THR A 234 -9.88 -13.75 -3.04
C THR A 234 -9.44 -14.13 -1.62
N ALA A 235 -9.87 -15.30 -1.11
CA ALA A 235 -9.43 -15.80 0.19
C ALA A 235 -7.91 -16.06 0.22
N GLN A 236 -7.33 -16.50 -0.90
CA GLN A 236 -5.89 -16.76 -1.03
C GLN A 236 -5.07 -15.47 -1.07
N ILE A 237 -5.59 -14.40 -1.69
CA ILE A 237 -4.98 -13.07 -1.68
C ILE A 237 -5.01 -12.48 -0.27
N LEU A 238 -6.18 -12.52 0.39
CA LEU A 238 -6.33 -12.10 1.78
C LEU A 238 -5.40 -12.89 2.72
N LEU A 239 -5.30 -14.20 2.53
CA LEU A 239 -4.37 -15.04 3.31
C LEU A 239 -2.91 -14.67 3.03
N GLN A 240 -2.53 -14.35 1.79
CA GLN A 240 -1.18 -13.90 1.46
C GLN A 240 -0.86 -12.54 2.09
N GLN A 241 -1.83 -11.63 2.13
CA GLN A 241 -1.70 -10.32 2.79
C GLN A 241 -1.57 -10.48 4.32
N ILE A 242 -2.38 -11.35 4.94
CA ILE A 242 -2.29 -11.68 6.37
C ILE A 242 -0.95 -12.35 6.70
N ILE A 243 -0.47 -13.28 5.86
CA ILE A 243 0.83 -13.97 6.03
C ILE A 243 2.01 -13.00 5.89
N ALA A 244 1.90 -12.00 5.02
CA ALA A 244 2.91 -10.97 4.83
C ALA A 244 3.04 -10.03 6.05
N ASN A 245 1.97 -9.87 6.83
CA ASN A 245 1.85 -8.87 7.90
C ASN A 245 2.00 -9.44 9.34
N MET A 246 2.46 -10.68 9.55
CA MET A 246 2.64 -11.27 10.90
C MET A 246 4.07 -11.79 11.18
N ASP A 247 4.56 -11.68 12.44
CA ASP A 247 5.82 -12.31 12.90
C ASP A 247 5.77 -13.85 12.80
N ALA A 248 6.92 -14.46 12.47
CA ALA A 248 7.12 -15.88 12.19
C ALA A 248 6.65 -16.83 13.30
N GLN A 249 6.59 -16.37 14.55
CA GLN A 249 6.16 -17.20 15.67
C GLN A 249 4.63 -17.21 15.83
N GLN A 250 3.95 -16.10 15.52
CA GLN A 250 2.49 -16.04 15.44
C GLN A 250 1.96 -16.78 14.21
N ARG A 251 2.71 -16.76 13.08
CA ARG A 251 2.41 -17.54 11.87
C ARG A 251 2.23 -19.03 12.11
N TYR A 252 3.03 -19.64 12.99
CA TYR A 252 2.95 -21.07 13.25
C TYR A 252 1.73 -21.44 14.12
N GLN A 253 1.39 -20.64 15.13
CA GLN A 253 0.25 -20.93 16.01
C GLN A 253 -1.09 -20.69 15.32
N HIS A 254 -1.24 -19.59 14.58
CA HIS A 254 -2.51 -19.23 13.95
C HIS A 254 -2.88 -20.16 12.79
N VAL A 255 -1.90 -20.56 11.97
CA VAL A 255 -2.10 -21.55 10.90
C VAL A 255 -2.49 -22.91 11.49
N ASN A 256 -1.88 -23.31 12.61
CA ASN A 256 -2.15 -24.61 13.23
C ASN A 256 -3.52 -24.62 13.97
N GLU A 257 -3.98 -23.50 14.51
CA GLU A 257 -5.33 -23.37 15.07
C GLU A 257 -6.41 -23.32 13.97
N PHE A 258 -6.15 -22.62 12.87
CA PHE A 258 -7.08 -22.51 11.75
C PHE A 258 -7.26 -23.84 11.00
N ILE A 259 -6.17 -24.57 10.74
CA ILE A 259 -6.22 -25.89 10.08
C ILE A 259 -6.95 -26.95 10.92
N ASN A 260 -6.82 -26.88 12.25
CA ASN A 260 -7.36 -27.92 13.14
C ASN A 260 -8.74 -27.59 13.74
N LYS A 261 -9.36 -26.46 13.36
CA LYS A 261 -10.69 -26.08 13.84
C LYS A 261 -11.77 -26.87 13.07
N PRO A 262 -12.59 -27.71 13.72
CA PRO A 262 -13.64 -28.43 13.03
C PRO A 262 -14.73 -27.46 12.53
N PHE A 263 -15.13 -27.61 11.27
CA PHE A 263 -16.24 -26.86 10.69
C PHE A 263 -17.55 -27.24 11.37
N THR A 264 -18.12 -26.31 12.14
CA THR A 264 -19.49 -26.43 12.65
C THR A 264 -20.44 -25.77 11.66
N HIS A 265 -21.27 -26.57 10.98
CA HIS A 265 -22.36 -26.02 10.18
C HIS A 265 -23.41 -25.39 11.09
N PRO A 266 -23.90 -24.18 10.80
CA PRO A 266 -25.07 -23.64 11.49
C PRO A 266 -26.30 -24.52 11.17
N PRO A 267 -27.20 -24.77 12.14
CA PRO A 267 -28.35 -25.62 11.89
C PRO A 267 -29.30 -24.98 10.88
N LEU A 268 -29.67 -25.75 9.85
CA LEU A 268 -30.63 -25.36 8.82
C LEU A 268 -31.99 -25.03 9.48
N ARG A 269 -32.42 -23.76 9.40
CA ARG A 269 -33.80 -23.39 9.69
C ARG A 269 -34.66 -23.81 8.50
N HIS A 270 -35.55 -24.78 8.70
CA HIS A 270 -36.59 -25.10 7.72
C HIS A 270 -37.67 -24.01 7.72
N PRO A 271 -38.09 -23.50 6.55
CA PRO A 271 -39.25 -22.63 6.46
C PRO A 271 -40.54 -23.45 6.68
N SER A 272 -41.35 -23.01 7.63
CA SER A 272 -42.67 -23.57 7.92
C SER A 272 -43.66 -23.26 6.80
N LEU A 273 -44.18 -24.31 6.15
CA LEU A 273 -45.24 -24.23 5.14
C LEU A 273 -46.59 -23.80 5.76
N PRO A 274 -47.45 -23.05 5.05
CA PRO A 274 -48.76 -22.66 5.53
C PRO A 274 -49.72 -23.87 5.56
N SER A 275 -50.49 -23.96 6.65
CA SER A 275 -51.47 -25.03 6.87
C SER A 275 -52.68 -24.89 5.95
N HIS A 276 -52.85 -25.86 5.05
CA HIS A 276 -54.11 -26.04 4.33
C HIS A 276 -55.17 -26.62 5.28
N SER A 277 -56.19 -25.82 5.59
CA SER A 277 -57.41 -26.27 6.24
C SER A 277 -58.28 -27.06 5.27
N HIS A 278 -58.43 -28.37 5.46
CA HIS A 278 -59.56 -29.11 4.89
C HIS A 278 -60.30 -29.94 5.94
N ARG A 279 -61.51 -29.44 6.20
CA ARG A 279 -62.71 -29.99 6.83
C ARG A 279 -62.76 -31.52 7.03
N SER A 280 -63.03 -31.89 8.27
CA SER A 280 -63.52 -33.20 8.72
C SER A 280 -64.95 -33.47 8.26
N TRP A 281 -65.24 -34.71 7.86
CA TRP A 281 -66.58 -35.33 7.86
C TRP A 281 -66.50 -36.75 8.46
N PRO A 282 -67.60 -37.28 9.05
CA PRO A 282 -67.55 -38.12 10.25
C PRO A 282 -67.45 -39.63 10.01
N GLN A 283 -67.06 -40.33 11.08
CA GLN A 283 -66.93 -41.79 11.19
C GLN A 283 -68.26 -42.55 11.06
N PRO A 284 -68.23 -43.81 10.58
CA PRO A 284 -69.24 -44.81 10.92
C PRO A 284 -68.81 -45.67 12.12
N ALA A 285 -69.80 -45.96 12.96
CA ALA A 285 -69.69 -46.71 14.19
C ALA A 285 -69.70 -48.24 13.99
N GLY A 286 -68.92 -48.93 14.84
CA GLY A 286 -69.38 -50.10 15.59
C GLY A 286 -69.39 -51.49 14.93
N ALA A 287 -68.61 -52.41 15.52
CA ALA A 287 -68.99 -53.78 15.93
C ALA A 287 -67.74 -54.43 16.59
N MET A 288 -67.73 -54.76 17.90
CA MET A 288 -68.03 -56.10 18.47
C MET A 288 -67.52 -57.25 17.59
N MET A 289 -66.64 -58.16 18.03
CA MET A 289 -66.43 -58.79 19.34
C MET A 289 -64.94 -59.00 19.62
#